data_AF-A0A8I6WU21-F1
#
_entry.id   AF-A0A8I6WU21-F1
#
_cell.length_a   1.000
_cell.length_b   1.000
_cell.length_c   1.000
_cell.angle_alpha   90.00
_cell.angle_beta   90.00
_cell.angle_gamma   90.00
#
_symmetry.space_group_name_H-M   'P 1'
#
loop_
_entity.id
_entity.type
_entity.pdbx_description
1 polymer ?
#
loop_
_entity_poly.entity_id
_entity_poly.type
_entity_poly.pdbx_seq_one_letter_code
_entity_poly.pdbx_strand_id
1 'polypeptide(L)'
;MRSMPTSLVAALLLLSARAAVAEPSAPTPAPTLCDDNYSCPEDTTCCCIYRHGDECFTWTCCPLQGTICCDDSYSCCPQDYGFCDTNLGTCLMAQDSPLSVKALKRTMAKPHWAFSSGTNGTTMSESTQEFDTCDSTTQICSTL
;
A
#
# COMPACT_ATOMS: atom_id res chain seq x y z
N MET A 1 -20.53 0.28 -63.33
CA MET A 1 -20.52 1.00 -62.04
C MET A 1 -20.57 -0.06 -60.95
N ARG A 2 -19.42 -0.36 -60.33
CA ARG A 2 -19.25 -1.48 -59.38
C ARG A 2 -19.72 -1.04 -57.99
N SER A 3 -20.86 -1.57 -57.55
CA SER A 3 -21.37 -1.41 -56.20
C SER A 3 -20.54 -2.29 -55.26
N MET A 4 -19.70 -1.67 -54.41
CA MET A 4 -18.99 -2.41 -53.37
C MET A 4 -19.93 -2.67 -52.18
N PRO A 5 -19.84 -3.83 -51.53
CA PRO A 5 -20.76 -4.20 -50.45
C PRO A 5 -20.55 -3.29 -49.24
N THR A 6 -21.66 -2.78 -48.71
CA THR A 6 -21.80 -1.90 -47.54
C THR A 6 -21.08 -2.41 -46.28
N SER A 7 -20.71 -3.69 -46.26
CA SER A 7 -19.99 -4.35 -45.16
C SER A 7 -18.53 -3.88 -45.01
N LEU A 8 -17.85 -3.51 -46.09
CA LEU A 8 -16.47 -3.00 -46.01
C LEU A 8 -16.40 -1.59 -45.41
N VAL A 9 -17.45 -0.77 -45.58
CA VAL A 9 -17.51 0.59 -45.05
C VAL A 9 -17.64 0.57 -43.51
N ALA A 10 -18.38 -0.41 -42.97
CA ALA A 10 -18.51 -0.60 -41.52
C ALA A 10 -17.20 -1.08 -40.86
N ALA A 11 -16.43 -1.94 -41.53
CA ALA A 11 -15.15 -2.44 -41.02
C ALA A 11 -14.05 -1.35 -40.92
N LEU A 12 -14.06 -0.36 -41.83
CA LEU A 12 -13.12 0.77 -41.79
C LEU A 12 -13.42 1.77 -40.67
N LEU A 13 -14.70 1.97 -40.31
CA LEU A 13 -15.10 2.87 -39.22
C LEU A 13 -14.73 2.32 -37.82
N LEU A 14 -14.61 1.01 -37.66
CA LEU A 14 -14.23 0.38 -36.39
C LEU A 14 -12.71 0.44 -36.12
N LEU A 15 -11.88 0.70 -37.14
CA LEU A 15 -10.42 0.67 -37.01
C LEU A 15 -9.78 2.02 -36.60
N SER A 16 -10.58 3.09 -36.48
CA SER A 16 -10.08 4.44 -36.18
C SER A 16 -10.18 4.88 -34.72
N ALA A 17 -10.74 4.06 -33.83
CA ALA A 17 -10.72 4.34 -32.39
C ALA A 17 -9.41 3.85 -31.76
N ARG A 18 -8.27 4.40 -32.22
CA ARG A 18 -7.08 4.42 -31.38
C ARG A 18 -7.42 5.32 -30.19
N ALA A 19 -7.80 4.71 -29.08
CA ALA A 19 -7.87 5.39 -27.80
C ALA A 19 -6.48 5.99 -27.55
N ALA A 20 -6.38 7.30 -27.70
CA ALA A 20 -5.27 8.05 -27.13
C ALA A 20 -5.37 7.80 -25.62
N VAL A 21 -4.56 6.86 -25.12
CA VAL A 21 -4.26 6.77 -23.69
C VAL A 21 -3.60 8.11 -23.38
N ALA A 22 -4.41 9.04 -22.89
CA ALA A 22 -3.90 10.24 -22.26
C ALA A 22 -2.99 9.75 -21.13
N GLU A 23 -1.67 9.87 -21.31
CA GLU A 23 -0.74 9.78 -20.19
C GLU A 23 -1.18 10.85 -19.18
N PRO A 24 -1.67 10.44 -17.99
CA PRO A 24 -2.06 11.41 -16.99
C PRO A 24 -0.81 12.19 -16.59
N SER A 25 -0.87 13.50 -16.79
CA SER A 25 0.13 14.44 -16.28
C SER A 25 0.46 14.08 -14.86
N ALA A 26 1.75 13.86 -14.59
CA ALA A 26 2.27 13.37 -13.30
C ALA A 26 1.52 14.04 -12.13
N PRO A 27 0.69 13.28 -11.41
CA PRO A 27 -0.10 13.84 -10.32
C PRO A 27 0.86 14.21 -9.19
N THR A 28 0.63 15.36 -8.56
CA THR A 28 1.02 15.60 -7.17
C THR A 28 0.80 14.30 -6.40
N PRO A 29 1.76 13.81 -5.59
CA PRO A 29 1.66 12.45 -5.10
C PRO A 29 0.34 12.36 -4.35
N ALA A 30 -0.57 11.52 -4.83
CA ALA A 30 -1.86 11.37 -4.18
C ALA A 30 -1.64 10.43 -2.98
N PRO A 31 -2.40 10.57 -1.88
CA PRO A 31 -2.44 9.53 -0.87
C PRO A 31 -2.79 8.20 -1.56
N THR A 32 -1.99 7.16 -1.30
CA THR A 32 -2.23 5.83 -1.87
C THR A 32 -3.49 5.27 -1.24
N LEU A 33 -4.59 5.22 -2.00
CA LEU A 33 -5.82 4.58 -1.58
C LEU A 33 -5.60 3.07 -1.51
N CYS A 34 -5.73 2.48 -0.33
CA CYS A 34 -5.62 1.03 -0.17
C CYS A 34 -6.96 0.35 -0.42
N ASP A 35 -8.04 0.97 0.09
CA ASP A 35 -9.40 0.45 0.04
C ASP A 35 -10.39 1.61 0.31
N ASP A 36 -11.70 1.34 0.27
CA ASP A 36 -12.77 2.30 0.53
C ASP A 36 -12.70 2.93 1.94
N ASN A 37 -12.01 2.28 2.86
CA ASN A 37 -11.90 2.69 4.26
C ASN A 37 -10.49 3.14 4.67
N TYR A 38 -9.45 2.84 3.91
CA TYR A 38 -8.05 3.04 4.32
C TYR A 38 -7.22 3.70 3.23
N SER A 39 -6.38 4.64 3.67
CA SER A 39 -5.41 5.34 2.83
C SER A 39 -4.06 5.42 3.50
N CYS A 40 -3.03 5.40 2.68
CA CYS A 40 -1.65 5.58 3.08
C CYS A 40 -1.12 6.94 2.58
N PRO A 41 -0.08 7.49 3.22
CA PRO A 41 0.52 8.73 2.76
C PRO A 41 1.15 8.57 1.37
N GLU A 42 1.55 9.69 0.80
CA GLU A 42 2.26 9.75 -0.48
C GLU A 42 3.49 8.82 -0.51
N ASP A 43 3.80 8.28 -1.69
CA ASP A 43 4.96 7.41 -1.94
C ASP A 43 5.03 6.12 -1.12
N THR A 44 3.88 5.65 -0.63
CA THR A 44 3.79 4.42 0.14
C THR A 44 3.04 3.31 -0.57
N THR A 45 3.35 2.07 -0.19
CA THR A 45 2.69 0.87 -0.71
C THR A 45 1.71 0.31 0.34
N CYS A 46 0.48 0.01 -0.08
CA CYS A 46 -0.52 -0.63 0.74
C CYS A 46 -0.27 -2.15 0.85
N CYS A 47 -0.07 -2.64 2.07
CA CYS A 47 0.09 -4.06 2.38
C CYS A 47 -1.07 -4.55 3.24
N CYS A 48 -1.76 -5.58 2.77
CA CYS A 48 -2.79 -6.23 3.55
C CYS A 48 -2.17 -7.15 4.61
N ILE A 49 -2.59 -7.01 5.87
CA ILE A 49 -2.10 -7.85 6.97
C ILE A 49 -3.11 -8.90 7.44
N TYR A 50 -4.40 -8.62 7.25
CA TYR A 50 -5.45 -9.54 7.62
C TYR A 50 -6.40 -9.71 6.44
N ARG A 51 -6.22 -10.82 5.72
CA ARG A 51 -7.06 -11.21 4.58
C ARG A 51 -8.08 -12.22 5.05
N HIS A 52 -9.33 -12.03 4.69
CA HIS A 52 -10.34 -13.07 4.83
C HIS A 52 -11.18 -13.11 3.56
N GLY A 53 -10.94 -14.15 2.75
CA GLY A 53 -11.41 -14.22 1.36
C GLY A 53 -10.63 -13.26 0.46
N ASP A 54 -11.37 -12.56 -0.40
CA ASP A 54 -10.82 -11.54 -1.31
C ASP A 54 -10.74 -10.15 -0.67
N GLU A 55 -11.23 -10.01 0.56
CA GLU A 55 -11.29 -8.75 1.29
C GLU A 55 -10.15 -8.65 2.32
N CYS A 56 -9.61 -7.44 2.45
CA CYS A 56 -8.62 -7.10 3.45
C CYS A 56 -9.26 -6.28 4.57
N PHE A 57 -9.14 -6.74 5.81
CA PHE A 57 -9.74 -6.04 6.96
C PHE A 57 -8.82 -4.97 7.51
N THR A 58 -7.51 -5.19 7.40
CA THR A 58 -6.51 -4.32 7.97
C THR A 58 -5.36 -4.08 7.01
N TRP A 59 -5.05 -2.81 6.82
CA TRP A 59 -4.04 -2.33 5.88
C TRP A 59 -2.89 -1.66 6.61
N THR A 60 -1.69 -1.87 6.08
CA THR A 60 -0.45 -1.23 6.52
C THR A 60 0.18 -0.48 5.35
N CYS A 61 0.97 0.54 5.66
CA CYS A 61 1.71 1.34 4.70
C CYS A 61 3.20 1.04 4.81
N CYS A 62 3.83 0.68 3.71
CA CYS A 62 5.28 0.68 3.58
C CYS A 62 5.77 2.05 3.13
N PRO A 63 6.79 2.65 3.75
CA PRO A 63 7.28 4.00 3.41
C PRO A 63 7.99 4.10 2.05
N LEU A 64 7.96 3.05 1.23
CA LEU A 64 8.63 2.99 -0.06
C LEU A 64 7.68 2.40 -1.10
N GLN A 65 7.73 2.94 -2.32
CA GLN A 65 7.00 2.40 -3.47
C GLN A 65 7.68 1.15 -4.02
N GLY A 66 6.89 0.21 -4.56
CA GLY A 66 7.43 -0.99 -5.21
C GLY A 66 8.02 -2.01 -4.24
N THR A 67 7.61 -1.99 -2.98
CA THR A 67 8.07 -2.95 -1.97
C THR A 67 7.25 -4.24 -2.00
N ILE A 68 7.90 -5.33 -1.62
CA ILE A 68 7.24 -6.61 -1.36
C ILE A 68 6.79 -6.64 0.11
N CYS A 69 5.51 -6.97 0.30
CA CYS A 69 4.94 -7.18 1.61
C CYS A 69 5.33 -8.58 2.12
N CYS A 70 6.15 -8.61 3.16
CA CYS A 70 6.41 -9.82 3.94
C CYS A 70 5.16 -10.33 4.68
N ASP A 71 5.12 -11.62 4.97
CA ASP A 71 4.00 -12.30 5.65
C ASP A 71 3.95 -12.02 7.16
N ASP A 72 5.03 -11.46 7.72
CA ASP A 72 5.08 -11.03 9.11
C ASP A 72 4.16 -9.85 9.40
N SER A 73 3.44 -9.29 8.44
CA SER A 73 2.51 -8.17 8.59
C SER A 73 3.12 -6.82 9.03
N TYR A 74 4.37 -6.75 9.48
CA TYR A 74 5.00 -5.53 9.99
C TYR A 74 6.22 -5.06 9.17
N SER A 75 6.81 -5.92 8.33
CA SER A 75 8.06 -5.64 7.61
C SER A 75 7.86 -5.52 6.11
N CYS A 76 8.53 -4.59 5.46
CA CYS A 76 8.57 -4.49 3.99
C CYS A 76 9.97 -4.62 3.48
N CYS A 77 10.09 -5.23 2.31
CA CYS A 77 11.35 -5.34 1.62
C CYS A 77 11.31 -4.59 0.28
N PRO A 78 12.42 -3.92 -0.10
CA PRO A 78 12.54 -3.36 -1.45
C PRO A 78 12.51 -4.48 -2.50
N GLN A 79 12.13 -4.14 -3.73
CA GLN A 79 11.98 -5.11 -4.82
C GLN A 79 13.25 -5.93 -5.08
N ASP A 80 14.44 -5.33 -4.90
CA ASP A 80 15.72 -6.00 -5.08
C ASP A 80 16.00 -7.08 -4.02
N TYR A 81 15.32 -7.01 -2.87
CA TYR A 81 15.50 -7.90 -1.73
C TYR A 81 14.19 -8.63 -1.38
N GLY A 82 13.64 -9.38 -2.33
CA GLY A 82 12.33 -10.02 -2.19
C GLY A 82 12.22 -11.17 -1.19
N PHE A 83 13.32 -11.62 -0.57
CA PHE A 83 13.29 -12.69 0.44
C PHE A 83 13.25 -12.09 1.85
N CYS A 84 12.11 -12.20 2.51
CA CYS A 84 11.93 -11.74 3.88
C CYS A 84 12.47 -12.76 4.90
N ASP A 85 13.49 -12.40 5.65
CA ASP A 85 13.89 -13.11 6.86
C ASP A 85 13.23 -12.45 8.07
N THR A 86 12.10 -13.02 8.48
CA THR A 86 11.29 -12.53 9.60
C THR A 86 11.92 -12.82 10.97
N ASN A 87 12.85 -13.78 11.05
CA ASN A 87 13.56 -14.09 12.29
C ASN A 87 14.63 -13.03 12.59
N LEU A 88 15.32 -12.57 11.54
CA LEU A 88 16.36 -11.54 11.66
C LEU A 88 15.83 -10.12 11.42
N GLY A 89 14.62 -9.96 10.88
CA GLY A 89 14.07 -8.65 10.49
C GLY A 89 14.83 -8.02 9.33
N THR A 90 15.30 -8.86 8.40
CA THR A 90 16.12 -8.44 7.25
C THR A 90 15.53 -8.96 5.95
N CYS A 91 15.92 -8.32 4.86
CA CYS A 91 15.55 -8.67 3.50
C CYS A 91 16.81 -9.15 2.77
N LEU A 92 16.71 -10.28 2.11
CA LEU A 92 17.77 -10.91 1.33
C LEU A 92 17.43 -10.82 -0.16
N MET A 93 18.46 -10.72 -1.01
CA MET A 93 18.23 -10.78 -2.47
C MET A 93 17.88 -12.19 -2.95
N ALA A 94 18.36 -13.22 -2.25
CA ALA A 94 18.12 -14.63 -2.52
C ALA A 94 18.19 -15.43 -1.22
N GLN A 95 17.64 -16.65 -1.20
CA GLN A 95 17.87 -17.61 -0.11
C GLN A 95 19.38 -17.74 0.14
N ASP A 96 19.81 -17.53 1.39
CA ASP A 96 21.21 -17.59 1.86
C ASP A 96 22.19 -16.57 1.22
N SER A 97 21.69 -15.46 0.68
CA SER A 97 22.58 -14.39 0.19
C SER A 97 23.36 -13.74 1.34
N PRO A 98 24.69 -13.52 1.20
CA PRO A 98 25.46 -12.75 2.19
C PRO A 98 25.07 -11.26 2.20
N LEU A 99 24.26 -10.82 1.23
CA LEU A 99 23.78 -9.46 1.10
C LEU A 99 22.37 -9.38 1.69
N SER A 100 22.30 -8.79 2.89
CA SER A 100 21.07 -8.50 3.60
C SER A 100 20.92 -7.00 3.83
N VAL A 101 19.69 -6.51 3.72
CA VAL A 101 19.33 -5.15 4.13
C VAL A 101 18.32 -5.22 5.26
N LYS A 102 18.26 -4.18 6.09
CA LYS A 102 17.28 -4.12 7.16
C LYS A 102 15.87 -3.98 6.56
N ALA A 103 14.92 -4.76 7.07
CA ALA A 103 13.55 -4.61 6.64
C ALA A 103 12.98 -3.27 7.11
N LEU A 104 12.17 -2.65 6.26
CA LEU A 104 11.53 -1.39 6.59
C LEU A 104 10.31 -1.66 7.46
N LYS A 105 10.13 -0.86 8.51
CA LYS A 105 8.94 -0.93 9.36
C LYS A 105 7.74 -0.35 8.63
N ARG A 106 6.60 -1.03 8.76
CA ARG A 106 5.30 -0.55 8.30
C ARG A 106 4.68 0.43 9.30
N THR A 107 3.81 1.28 8.79
CA THR A 107 2.87 2.08 9.60
C THR A 107 1.45 1.59 9.35
N MET A 108 0.53 1.85 10.27
CA MET A 108 -0.88 1.54 10.04
C MET A 108 -1.47 2.47 8.98
N ALA A 109 -2.29 1.91 8.08
CA ALA A 109 -3.04 2.74 7.15
C ALA A 109 -4.03 3.61 7.92
N LYS A 110 -4.14 4.87 7.50
CA LYS A 110 -5.06 5.81 8.12
C LYS A 110 -6.45 5.52 7.60
N PRO A 111 -7.42 5.23 8.47
CA PRO A 111 -8.77 5.04 7.99
C PRO A 111 -9.35 6.39 7.56
N HIS A 112 -10.25 6.40 6.58
CA HIS A 112 -10.81 7.64 6.02
C HIS A 112 -11.54 8.49 7.06
N TRP A 113 -12.18 7.85 8.04
CA TRP A 113 -12.84 8.54 9.15
C TRP A 113 -11.85 9.28 10.07
N ALA A 114 -10.58 8.86 10.13
CA ALA A 114 -9.56 9.54 10.93
C ALA A 114 -9.16 10.91 10.34
N PHE A 115 -9.47 11.18 9.07
CA PHE A 115 -9.25 12.50 8.46
C PHE A 115 -10.33 13.54 8.81
N SER A 116 -11.42 13.12 9.48
CA SER A 116 -12.57 13.99 9.78
C SER A 116 -12.43 14.82 11.07
N SER A 117 -11.36 14.63 11.86
CA SER A 117 -11.13 15.39 13.10
C SER A 117 -10.23 16.60 12.85
N GLY A 118 -10.83 17.67 12.32
CA GLY A 118 -10.24 18.99 12.38
C GLY A 118 -10.29 19.56 13.81
N THR A 119 -9.13 20.06 14.27
CA THR A 119 -8.88 20.96 15.41
C THR A 119 -8.56 20.32 16.78
N ASN A 120 -7.33 20.61 17.23
CA ASN A 120 -6.66 20.28 18.50
C ASN A 120 -6.22 18.83 18.73
N GLY A 121 -5.00 18.53 18.24
CA GLY A 121 -3.97 17.80 18.96
C GLY A 121 -4.33 16.41 19.49
N THR A 122 -4.15 15.39 18.66
CA THR A 122 -3.43 14.17 19.03
C THR A 122 -2.96 13.55 17.74
N THR A 123 -1.71 13.84 17.36
CA THR A 123 -0.96 12.99 16.45
C THR A 123 -0.92 11.61 17.12
N MET A 124 -1.70 10.65 16.66
CA MET A 124 -1.36 9.24 16.86
C MET A 124 -0.18 8.94 15.92
N SER A 125 0.95 9.57 16.22
CA SER A 125 2.25 9.18 15.72
C SER A 125 2.70 8.04 16.60
N GLU A 126 2.99 6.90 15.94
CA GLU A 126 4.04 5.99 16.37
C GLU A 126 3.70 5.11 17.57
N SER A 127 2.78 4.16 17.40
CA SER A 127 2.81 2.92 18.18
C SER A 127 3.91 2.00 17.61
N THR A 128 5.16 2.40 17.83
CA THR A 128 6.21 1.39 17.97
C THR A 128 5.86 0.65 19.24
N GLN A 129 5.46 -0.61 19.09
CA GLN A 129 5.01 -1.48 20.16
C GLN A 129 6.08 -1.65 21.24
N GLU A 130 6.03 -0.82 22.27
CA GLU A 130 6.21 -1.28 23.65
C GLU A 130 4.82 -1.58 24.19
N PHE A 131 4.65 -2.73 24.87
CA PHE A 131 3.35 -3.17 25.37
C PHE A 131 2.86 -2.22 26.47
N ASP A 132 2.09 -1.19 26.11
CA ASP A 132 1.44 -0.31 27.09
C ASP A 132 0.32 -1.07 27.82
N THR A 133 0.52 -1.30 29.12
CA THR A 133 -0.58 -1.74 29.99
C THR A 133 -1.27 -0.49 30.52
N CYS A 134 -2.46 -0.18 30.02
CA CYS A 134 -3.27 0.92 30.53
C CYS A 134 -4.20 0.40 31.63
N ASP A 135 -4.08 0.96 32.84
CA ASP A 135 -5.00 0.64 33.94
C ASP A 135 -6.28 1.46 33.81
N SER A 136 -7.42 0.77 33.63
CA SER A 136 -8.74 1.38 33.42
C SER A 136 -9.25 2.21 34.61
N THR A 137 -8.65 2.06 35.80
CA THR A 137 -9.07 2.78 37.01
C THR A 137 -8.37 4.14 37.11
N THR A 138 -7.14 4.22 36.61
CA THR A 138 -6.28 5.40 36.79
C THR A 138 -6.04 6.18 35.51
N GLN A 139 -6.39 5.64 34.33
CA GLN A 139 -6.09 6.26 33.02
C GLN A 139 -4.61 6.59 32.84
N ILE A 140 -3.73 5.89 33.55
CA ILE A 140 -2.29 6.00 33.41
C ILE A 140 -1.84 4.79 32.60
N CYS A 141 -1.18 5.05 31.47
CA CYS A 141 -0.48 4.04 30.69
C CYS A 141 1.00 4.17 31.03
N SER A 142 1.59 3.09 31.51
CA SER A 142 3.01 3.05 31.86
C SER A 142 3.77 2.20 30.84
N THR A 143 4.89 2.72 30.37
CA THR A 143 5.92 2.02 29.60
C THR A 143 6.66 1.05 30.54
N LEU A 144 6.96 -0.16 30.09
CA LEU A 144 7.60 -1.20 30.89
C LEU A 144 9.13 -1.06 30.90
#